data_AF-A0A7C5NHQ7-F1
#
_entry.id   AF-A0A7C5NHQ7-F1
#
_cell.length_a   1.000
_cell.length_b   1.000
_cell.length_c   1.000
_cell.angle_alpha   90.00
_cell.angle_beta   90.00
_cell.angle_gamma   90.00
#
_symmetry.space_group_name_H-M   'P 1'
#
loop_
_entity.id
_entity.type
_entity.pdbx_description
1 polymer ?
#
loop_
_entity_poly.entity_id
_entity_poly.type
_entity_poly.pdbx_seq_one_letter_code
_entity_poly.pdbx_strand_id
1 'polypeptide(L)'
;MVNIWKILDIINKNKNRLIAKSRRTAYFYLLINLPNIINIMLKGKSLTFFTMVNPGIEYGGLLGYSKTKINSRLNQKYIAKSITFDAKDELPEIIKLLESNEINFPFIIKPDIGERSKGVKYINNYKSLINYLKGMKGKLIIEEYIDKKEEYGILYVRAPHTSSGTITSFALKSFDFKKLPEEINFSKINKKTRYINLN
;
A
#
# COMPACT_ATOMS: atom_id res chain seq x y z
N MET A 1 -27.32 -22.85 -0.70
CA MET A 1 -26.81 -21.66 0.00
C MET A 1 -25.66 -22.08 0.90
N VAL A 2 -24.44 -21.56 0.69
CA VAL A 2 -23.32 -21.89 1.59
C VAL A 2 -23.34 -20.93 2.77
N ASN A 3 -23.47 -21.47 3.98
CA ASN A 3 -23.54 -20.69 5.20
C ASN A 3 -22.20 -19.97 5.45
N ILE A 4 -22.23 -18.64 5.39
CA ILE A 4 -21.05 -17.76 5.48
C ILE A 4 -20.40 -17.80 6.84
N TRP A 5 -21.20 -18.01 7.88
CA TRP A 5 -20.69 -18.18 9.23
C TRP A 5 -19.81 -19.42 9.33
N LYS A 6 -20.14 -20.51 8.61
CA LYS A 6 -19.28 -21.69 8.50
C LYS A 6 -17.95 -21.39 7.79
N ILE A 7 -17.94 -20.55 6.75
CA ILE A 7 -16.70 -20.20 6.03
C ILE A 7 -15.81 -19.28 6.85
N LEU A 8 -16.40 -18.28 7.50
CA LEU A 8 -15.67 -17.39 8.40
C LEU A 8 -15.12 -18.17 9.60
N ASP A 9 -15.88 -19.10 10.17
CA ASP A 9 -15.39 -20.02 11.20
C ASP A 9 -14.24 -20.89 10.69
N ILE A 10 -14.34 -21.45 9.48
CA ILE A 10 -13.25 -22.24 8.88
C ILE A 10 -11.99 -21.39 8.70
N ILE A 11 -12.12 -20.16 8.19
CA ILE A 11 -10.99 -19.25 8.00
C ILE A 11 -10.39 -18.85 9.35
N ASN A 12 -11.22 -18.55 10.35
CA ASN A 12 -10.76 -18.11 11.66
C ASN A 12 -10.10 -19.26 12.43
N LYS A 13 -10.71 -20.45 12.40
CA LYS A 13 -10.21 -21.69 13.01
C LYS A 13 -8.92 -22.19 12.34
N ASN A 14 -8.71 -21.88 11.06
CA ASN A 14 -7.49 -22.23 10.32
C ASN A 14 -6.54 -21.05 10.09
N LYS A 15 -6.79 -19.86 10.66
CA LYS A 15 -6.02 -18.63 10.41
C LYS A 15 -4.52 -18.86 10.62
N ASN A 16 -4.16 -19.48 11.73
CA ASN A 16 -2.77 -19.81 12.07
C ASN A 16 -2.16 -20.80 11.08
N ARG A 17 -2.93 -21.79 10.60
CA ARG A 17 -2.48 -22.76 9.59
C ARG A 17 -2.27 -22.12 8.22
N LEU A 18 -3.13 -21.19 7.81
CA LEU A 18 -3.01 -20.44 6.56
C LEU A 18 -1.79 -19.50 6.60
N ILE A 19 -1.60 -18.79 7.72
CA ILE A 19 -0.40 -17.96 7.95
C ILE A 19 0.87 -18.82 7.98
N ALA A 20 0.83 -19.99 8.62
CA ALA A 20 1.97 -20.91 8.63
C ALA A 20 2.28 -21.43 7.22
N LYS A 21 1.26 -21.74 6.41
CA LYS A 21 1.44 -22.17 5.02
C LYS A 21 2.06 -21.07 4.17
N SER A 22 1.59 -19.82 4.26
CA SER A 22 2.17 -18.70 3.51
C SER A 22 3.61 -18.41 3.92
N ARG A 23 3.93 -18.51 5.23
CA ARG A 23 5.30 -18.40 5.74
C ARG A 23 6.20 -19.52 5.20
N ARG A 24 5.74 -20.77 5.24
CA ARG A 24 6.49 -21.92 4.68
C ARG A 24 6.80 -21.73 3.19
N THR A 25 5.83 -21.25 2.41
CA THR A 25 6.04 -20.94 1.00
C THR A 25 7.09 -19.84 0.82
N ALA A 26 7.04 -18.76 1.60
CA ALA A 26 8.04 -17.69 1.54
C ALA A 26 9.46 -18.19 1.91
N TYR A 27 9.59 -18.99 2.98
CA TYR A 27 10.88 -19.59 3.35
C TYR A 27 11.40 -20.54 2.29
N PHE A 28 10.52 -21.34 1.66
CA PHE A 28 10.92 -22.23 0.57
C PHE A 28 11.49 -21.45 -0.62
N TYR A 29 10.85 -20.36 -1.03
CA TYR A 29 11.40 -19.47 -2.07
C TYR A 29 12.71 -18.82 -1.64
N LEU A 30 12.83 -18.37 -0.38
CA LEU A 30 14.07 -17.79 0.12
C LEU A 30 15.22 -18.81 0.13
N LEU A 31 14.95 -20.05 0.55
CA LEU A 31 15.93 -21.14 0.58
C LEU A 31 16.40 -21.52 -0.83
N ILE A 32 15.48 -21.67 -1.78
CA ILE A 32 15.83 -21.97 -3.18
C ILE A 32 16.68 -20.87 -3.80
N ASN A 33 16.37 -19.61 -3.49
CA ASN A 33 17.09 -18.46 -4.05
C ASN A 33 18.30 -18.05 -3.22
N LEU A 34 18.58 -18.71 -2.09
CA LEU A 34 19.67 -18.35 -1.19
C LEU A 34 21.03 -18.34 -1.89
N PRO A 35 21.41 -19.32 -2.75
CA PRO A 35 22.67 -19.28 -3.48
C PRO A 35 22.77 -18.05 -4.40
N ASN A 36 21.67 -17.70 -5.07
CA ASN A 36 21.63 -16.53 -5.95
C ASN A 36 21.76 -15.22 -5.16
N ILE A 37 21.08 -15.12 -4.02
CA ILE A 37 21.16 -13.96 -3.13
C ILE A 37 22.61 -13.79 -2.62
N ILE A 38 23.24 -14.88 -2.17
CA ILE A 38 24.65 -14.86 -1.72
C ILE A 38 25.57 -14.43 -2.86
N ASN A 39 25.38 -14.98 -4.07
CA ASN A 39 26.17 -14.59 -5.24
C ASN A 39 26.04 -13.09 -5.56
N ILE A 40 24.83 -12.53 -5.47
CA ILE A 40 24.59 -11.10 -5.67
C ILE A 40 25.27 -10.27 -4.57
N MET A 41 25.17 -10.70 -3.29
CA MET A 41 25.86 -10.02 -2.18
C MET A 41 27.37 -9.97 -2.37
N LEU A 42 27.98 -11.08 -2.82
CA LEU A 42 29.42 -11.17 -3.09
C LEU A 42 29.82 -10.28 -4.27
N LYS A 43 29.09 -10.35 -5.40
CA LYS A 43 29.36 -9.53 -6.59
C LYS A 43 29.18 -8.04 -6.32
N GLY A 44 28.12 -7.68 -5.60
CA GLY A 44 27.82 -6.30 -5.22
C GLY A 44 28.61 -5.79 -4.02
N LYS A 45 29.43 -6.65 -3.39
CA LYS A 45 30.19 -6.37 -2.15
C LYS A 45 29.34 -5.70 -1.07
N SER A 46 28.08 -6.11 -0.98
CA SER A 46 27.08 -5.50 -0.09
C SER A 46 26.07 -6.52 0.39
N LEU A 47 26.02 -6.71 1.71
CA LEU A 47 25.00 -7.56 2.37
C LEU A 47 23.59 -6.94 2.32
N THR A 48 23.51 -5.63 2.02
CA THR A 48 22.28 -4.86 1.99
C THR A 48 21.99 -4.32 0.58
N PHE A 49 22.46 -5.00 -0.47
CA PHE A 49 22.30 -4.58 -1.87
C PHE A 49 20.86 -4.21 -2.25
N PHE A 50 19.86 -4.88 -1.65
CA PHE A 50 18.44 -4.64 -1.89
C PHE A 50 18.00 -3.23 -1.46
N THR A 51 18.73 -2.56 -0.58
CA THR A 51 18.45 -1.16 -0.20
C THR A 51 18.80 -0.17 -1.31
N MET A 52 19.50 -0.62 -2.37
CA MET A 52 19.93 0.21 -3.49
C MET A 52 19.08 0.03 -4.76
N VAL A 53 18.09 -0.88 -4.77
CA VAL A 53 17.30 -1.20 -5.99
C VAL A 53 16.45 -0.03 -6.50
N ASN A 54 16.02 0.84 -5.58
CA ASN A 54 15.27 2.06 -5.88
C ASN A 54 16.04 3.26 -5.30
N PRO A 55 17.10 3.76 -5.96
CA PRO A 55 17.96 4.81 -5.40
C PRO A 55 17.20 6.14 -5.14
N GLY A 56 16.07 6.33 -5.82
CA GLY A 56 15.14 7.44 -5.56
C GLY A 56 14.26 7.27 -4.31
N ILE A 57 14.43 6.21 -3.52
CA ILE A 57 13.66 5.94 -2.31
C ILE A 57 14.61 5.51 -1.20
N GLU A 58 14.38 6.04 0.01
CA GLU A 58 15.19 5.68 1.18
C GLU A 58 15.11 4.18 1.48
N TYR A 59 16.26 3.56 1.74
CA TYR A 59 16.43 2.11 1.88
C TYR A 59 15.79 1.28 0.75
N GLY A 60 15.69 1.82 -0.46
CA GLY A 60 15.10 1.14 -1.62
C GLY A 60 13.60 0.91 -1.49
N GLY A 61 12.94 1.57 -0.53
CA GLY A 61 11.53 1.35 -0.18
C GLY A 61 11.29 0.20 0.81
N LEU A 62 12.35 -0.32 1.45
CA LEU A 62 12.23 -1.44 2.37
C LEU A 62 11.48 -1.07 3.66
N LEU A 63 11.91 0.01 4.34
CA LEU A 63 11.34 0.49 5.60
C LEU A 63 11.52 2.00 5.71
N GLY A 64 10.69 2.65 6.53
CA GLY A 64 11.00 3.99 7.08
C GLY A 64 11.00 5.17 6.11
N TYR A 65 10.64 4.98 4.84
CA TYR A 65 10.63 6.06 3.86
C TYR A 65 9.44 7.03 4.05
N SER A 66 9.68 8.32 3.76
CA SER A 66 8.65 9.37 3.72
C SER A 66 7.86 9.30 2.41
N LYS A 67 6.53 9.22 2.51
CA LYS A 67 5.62 9.26 1.36
C LYS A 67 5.59 10.66 0.74
N THR A 68 5.62 11.72 1.56
CA THR A 68 5.68 13.10 1.07
C THR A 68 6.93 13.33 0.21
N LYS A 69 8.10 12.80 0.63
CA LYS A 69 9.36 12.93 -0.11
C LYS A 69 9.36 12.19 -1.45
N ILE A 70 8.63 11.08 -1.55
CA ILE A 70 8.43 10.37 -2.81
C ILE A 70 7.49 11.17 -3.70
N ASN A 71 6.33 11.57 -3.17
CA ASN A 71 5.30 12.29 -3.91
C ASN A 71 5.79 13.64 -4.46
N SER A 72 6.66 14.35 -3.74
CA SER A 72 7.23 15.63 -4.21
C SER A 72 8.13 15.50 -5.44
N ARG A 73 8.60 14.30 -5.75
CA ARG A 73 9.42 14.00 -6.94
C ARG A 73 8.59 13.61 -8.15
N LEU A 74 7.30 13.32 -7.94
CA LEU A 74 6.37 12.93 -8.98
C LEU A 74 5.71 14.18 -9.59
N ASN A 75 5.25 14.04 -10.83
CA ASN A 75 4.46 15.09 -11.45
C ASN A 75 3.12 15.21 -10.71
N GLN A 76 2.85 16.40 -10.17
CA GLN A 76 1.71 16.64 -9.29
C GLN A 76 0.35 16.39 -9.97
N LYS A 77 0.28 16.46 -11.31
CA LYS A 77 -0.95 16.15 -12.06
C LYS A 77 -1.36 14.66 -12.02
N TYR A 78 -0.46 13.77 -11.60
CA TYR A 78 -0.70 12.32 -11.57
C TYR A 78 -0.84 11.76 -10.15
N ILE A 79 -0.83 12.62 -9.13
CA ILE A 79 -1.03 12.20 -7.74
C ILE A 79 -2.26 12.91 -7.16
N ALA A 80 -2.83 12.31 -6.12
CA ALA A 80 -3.95 12.91 -5.39
C ALA A 80 -3.54 14.26 -4.78
N LYS A 81 -4.45 15.24 -4.79
CA LYS A 81 -4.30 16.47 -3.99
C LYS A 81 -4.04 16.07 -2.55
N SER A 82 -3.02 16.66 -1.95
CA SER A 82 -2.59 16.28 -0.61
C SER A 82 -2.03 17.46 0.16
N ILE A 83 -2.23 17.45 1.47
CA ILE A 83 -1.56 18.34 2.41
C ILE A 83 -0.80 17.50 3.42
N THR A 84 0.24 18.12 4.00
CA THR A 84 1.08 17.48 5.00
C THR A 84 1.24 18.42 6.19
N PHE A 85 1.12 17.89 7.40
CA PHE A 85 1.15 18.65 8.65
C PHE A 85 1.65 17.74 9.79
N ASP A 86 1.97 18.30 10.95
CA ASP A 86 2.30 17.52 12.15
C ASP A 86 1.05 17.28 12.99
N ALA A 87 0.94 16.12 13.63
CA ALA A 87 -0.21 15.79 14.49
C ALA A 87 -0.40 16.78 15.66
N LYS A 88 0.62 17.56 16.02
CA LYS A 88 0.55 18.62 17.04
C LYS A 88 0.01 19.97 16.51
N ASP A 89 -0.11 20.13 15.20
CA ASP A 89 -0.57 21.38 14.59
C ASP A 89 -2.03 21.64 14.98
N GLU A 90 -2.40 22.91 15.07
CA GLU A 90 -3.73 23.28 15.55
C GLU A 90 -4.80 22.97 14.49
N LEU A 91 -5.97 22.50 14.93
CA LEU A 91 -7.06 22.15 14.02
C LEU A 91 -7.45 23.30 13.06
N PRO A 92 -7.53 24.57 13.48
CA PRO A 92 -7.81 25.68 12.56
C PRO A 92 -6.76 25.84 11.44
N GLU A 93 -5.49 25.56 11.70
CA GLU A 93 -4.44 25.61 10.67
C GLU A 93 -4.59 24.47 9.67
N ILE A 94 -4.89 23.26 10.16
CA ILE A 94 -5.18 22.09 9.32
C ILE A 94 -6.38 22.38 8.42
N ILE A 95 -7.45 23.00 8.95
CA ILE A 95 -8.63 23.37 8.18
C ILE A 95 -8.30 24.39 7.09
N LYS A 96 -7.52 25.43 7.39
CA LYS A 96 -7.05 26.41 6.39
C LYS A 96 -6.23 25.74 5.27
N LEU A 97 -5.39 24.76 5.62
CA LEU A 97 -4.65 23.98 4.63
C LEU A 97 -5.58 23.17 3.73
N LEU A 98 -6.63 22.54 4.27
CA LEU A 98 -7.63 21.81 3.48
C LEU A 98 -8.37 22.75 2.52
N GLU A 99 -8.83 23.89 3.00
CA GLU A 99 -9.55 24.89 2.20
C GLU A 99 -8.69 25.45 1.06
N SER A 100 -7.45 25.88 1.37
CA SER A 100 -6.52 26.43 0.37
C SER A 100 -6.07 25.42 -0.69
N ASN A 101 -6.15 24.12 -0.40
CA ASN A 101 -5.81 23.05 -1.34
C ASN A 101 -7.06 22.39 -1.96
N GLU A 102 -8.26 22.93 -1.70
CA GLU A 102 -9.54 22.43 -2.19
C GLU A 102 -9.78 20.94 -1.86
N ILE A 103 -9.31 20.48 -0.70
CA ILE A 103 -9.52 19.10 -0.24
C ILE A 103 -10.76 19.06 0.64
N ASN A 104 -11.82 18.46 0.09
CA ASN A 104 -13.11 18.33 0.76
C ASN A 104 -13.31 16.93 1.35
N PHE A 105 -14.30 16.78 2.22
CA PHE A 105 -14.73 15.45 2.66
C PHE A 105 -15.41 14.68 1.50
N PRO A 106 -15.28 13.34 1.46
CA PRO A 106 -14.39 12.56 2.31
C PRO A 106 -12.93 12.62 1.83
N PHE A 107 -12.01 12.41 2.76
CA PHE A 107 -10.58 12.29 2.46
C PHE A 107 -9.94 11.15 3.23
N ILE A 108 -8.73 10.76 2.81
CA ILE A 108 -7.91 9.78 3.50
C ILE A 108 -6.85 10.50 4.33
N ILE A 109 -6.70 10.12 5.60
CA ILE A 109 -5.60 10.56 6.45
C ILE A 109 -4.67 9.37 6.75
N LYS A 110 -3.35 9.61 6.72
CA LYS A 110 -2.35 8.57 7.01
C LYS A 110 -1.03 9.15 7.55
N PRO A 111 -0.22 8.36 8.26
CA PRO A 111 1.15 8.74 8.61
C PRO A 111 2.06 8.87 7.37
N ASP A 112 2.93 9.89 7.37
CA ASP A 112 3.94 10.06 6.32
C ASP A 112 4.87 8.85 6.24
N ILE A 113 5.35 8.38 7.40
CA ILE A 113 6.13 7.15 7.53
C ILE A 113 5.24 6.06 8.13
N GLY A 114 5.12 4.90 7.47
CA GLY A 114 4.30 3.79 7.95
C GLY A 114 4.06 2.72 6.90
N GLU A 115 3.74 1.51 7.37
CA GLU A 115 3.64 0.29 6.56
C GLU A 115 2.29 -0.42 6.73
N ARG A 116 1.95 -1.29 5.75
CA ARG A 116 0.80 -2.22 5.81
C ARG A 116 -0.51 -1.53 6.16
N SER A 117 -0.71 -0.32 5.63
CA SER A 117 -1.89 0.53 5.86
C SER A 117 -2.17 0.86 7.34
N LYS A 118 -1.18 0.71 8.23
CA LYS A 118 -1.32 1.10 9.64
C LYS A 118 -1.50 2.61 9.73
N GLY A 119 -2.51 3.03 10.49
CA GLY A 119 -2.85 4.44 10.67
C GLY A 119 -3.61 5.07 9.49
N VAL A 120 -3.90 4.34 8.42
CA VAL A 120 -4.73 4.87 7.33
C VAL A 120 -6.19 4.92 7.76
N LYS A 121 -6.87 6.05 7.60
CA LYS A 121 -8.29 6.23 7.92
C LYS A 121 -9.03 7.03 6.86
N TYR A 122 -10.27 6.62 6.62
CA TYR A 122 -11.26 7.38 5.87
C TYR A 122 -11.97 8.35 6.82
N ILE A 123 -11.99 9.64 6.46
CA ILE A 123 -12.55 10.72 7.26
C ILE A 123 -13.65 11.39 6.43
N ASN A 124 -14.85 11.43 6.97
CA ASN A 124 -16.04 11.97 6.29
C ASN A 124 -16.67 13.17 7.00
N ASN A 125 -16.11 13.60 8.14
CA ASN A 125 -16.52 14.78 8.87
C ASN A 125 -15.46 15.22 9.89
N TYR A 126 -15.61 16.43 10.42
CA TYR A 126 -14.72 17.00 11.42
C TYR A 126 -14.63 16.19 12.72
N LYS A 127 -15.73 15.58 13.18
CA LYS A 127 -15.72 14.75 14.40
C LYS A 127 -14.78 13.55 14.25
N SER A 128 -14.80 12.89 13.10
CA SER A 128 -13.90 11.78 12.78
C SER A 128 -12.44 12.23 12.66
N LEU A 129 -12.18 13.42 12.10
CA LEU A 129 -10.85 14.01 12.04
C LEU A 129 -10.29 14.27 13.45
N ILE A 130 -11.06 14.97 14.30
CA ILE A 130 -10.66 15.30 15.67
C ILE A 130 -10.35 14.03 16.46
N ASN A 131 -11.22 13.02 16.35
CA ASN A 131 -11.02 11.75 17.04
C ASN A 131 -9.78 11.01 16.54
N TYR A 132 -9.47 11.07 15.25
CA TYR A 132 -8.24 10.50 14.71
C TYR A 132 -7.00 11.20 15.29
N LEU A 133 -6.99 12.54 15.31
CA LEU A 133 -5.81 13.31 15.74
C LEU A 133 -5.44 13.08 17.21
N LYS A 134 -6.40 12.85 18.11
CA LYS A 134 -6.16 12.64 19.56
C LYS A 134 -5.12 11.57 19.90
N GLY A 135 -4.96 10.54 19.07
CA GLY A 135 -4.07 9.40 19.32
C GLY A 135 -2.82 9.37 18.43
N MET A 136 -2.64 10.35 17.56
CA MET A 136 -1.61 10.32 16.53
C MET A 136 -0.42 11.21 16.92
N LYS A 137 0.76 10.88 16.38
CA LYS A 137 1.99 11.62 16.61
C LYS A 137 2.78 11.73 15.30
N GLY A 138 3.58 12.79 15.20
CA GLY A 138 4.45 13.04 14.07
C GLY A 138 3.70 13.44 12.81
N LYS A 139 4.40 13.34 11.68
CA LYS A 139 3.95 13.88 10.39
C LYS A 139 2.84 13.05 9.76
N LEU A 140 1.75 13.73 9.40
CA LEU A 140 0.55 13.17 8.79
C LEU A 140 0.34 13.75 7.39
N ILE A 141 -0.38 13.01 6.56
CA ILE A 141 -0.80 13.39 5.22
C ILE A 141 -2.31 13.23 5.15
N ILE A 142 -3.00 14.27 4.68
CA ILE A 142 -4.38 14.15 4.18
C ILE A 142 -4.32 14.17 2.65
N GLU A 143 -5.02 13.23 2.01
CA GLU A 143 -5.16 13.11 0.55
C GLU A 143 -6.64 13.07 0.19
N GLU A 144 -7.02 13.72 -0.91
CA GLU A 144 -8.39 13.59 -1.45
C GLU A 144 -8.78 12.12 -1.66
N TYR A 145 -10.05 11.81 -1.44
CA TYR A 145 -10.54 10.46 -1.69
C TYR A 145 -10.80 10.25 -3.18
N ILE A 146 -10.07 9.31 -3.79
CA ILE A 146 -10.25 8.93 -5.19
C ILE A 146 -11.24 7.75 -5.29
N ASP A 147 -12.48 8.05 -5.66
CA ASP A 147 -13.54 7.04 -5.82
C ASP A 147 -13.43 6.30 -7.16
N LYS A 148 -12.42 5.43 -7.27
CA LYS A 148 -12.25 4.52 -8.41
C LYS A 148 -12.40 3.07 -7.96
N LYS A 149 -13.09 2.30 -8.79
CA LYS A 149 -13.36 0.88 -8.54
C LYS A 149 -12.18 -0.02 -8.85
N GLU A 150 -11.12 0.51 -9.44
CA GLU A 150 -10.01 -0.27 -9.94
C GLU A 150 -8.70 0.38 -9.53
N GLU A 151 -7.78 -0.45 -9.03
CA GLU A 151 -6.42 -0.10 -8.71
C GLU A 151 -5.50 -0.99 -9.55
N TYR A 152 -4.53 -0.36 -10.20
CA TYR A 152 -3.58 -1.03 -11.08
C TYR A 152 -2.19 -0.96 -10.46
N GLY A 153 -1.62 -2.12 -10.14
CA GLY A 153 -0.23 -2.29 -9.74
C GLY A 153 0.62 -2.60 -10.96
N ILE A 154 1.66 -1.81 -11.20
CA ILE A 154 2.60 -1.98 -12.32
C ILE A 154 3.98 -2.28 -11.75
N LEU A 155 4.61 -3.38 -12.18
CA LEU A 155 5.99 -3.67 -11.87
C LEU A 155 6.89 -3.24 -13.04
N TYR A 156 7.55 -2.11 -12.85
CA TYR A 156 8.51 -1.56 -13.80
C TYR A 156 9.95 -1.86 -13.35
N VAL A 157 10.78 -2.36 -14.28
CA VAL A 157 12.18 -2.69 -14.04
C VAL A 157 13.05 -1.95 -15.04
N ARG A 158 14.09 -1.26 -14.54
CA ARG A 158 15.02 -0.49 -15.36
C ARG A 158 16.45 -0.71 -14.90
N ALA A 159 17.38 -0.90 -15.83
CA ALA A 159 18.80 -0.96 -15.53
C ALA A 159 19.35 0.46 -15.26
N PRO A 160 20.33 0.65 -14.34
CA PRO A 160 20.80 1.98 -13.93
C PRO A 160 21.25 2.90 -15.08
N HIS A 161 21.79 2.34 -16.16
CA HIS A 161 22.36 3.08 -17.30
C HIS A 161 21.41 3.20 -18.50
N THR A 162 20.15 2.83 -18.34
CA THR A 162 19.14 2.87 -19.41
C THR A 162 18.15 4.00 -19.17
N SER A 163 17.75 4.69 -20.23
CA SER A 163 16.75 5.76 -20.17
C SER A 163 15.32 5.21 -20.03
N SER A 164 15.09 3.99 -20.51
CA SER A 164 13.81 3.28 -20.47
C SER A 164 13.96 1.91 -19.80
N GLY A 165 12.84 1.29 -19.47
CA GLY A 165 12.79 0.01 -18.78
C GLY A 165 11.56 -0.77 -19.22
N THR A 166 11.34 -1.94 -18.62
CA THR A 166 10.30 -2.88 -19.02
C THR A 166 9.24 -3.02 -17.94
N ILE A 167 7.97 -3.00 -18.32
CA ILE A 167 6.88 -3.42 -17.44
C ILE A 167 6.84 -4.94 -17.48
N THR A 168 7.18 -5.58 -16.36
CA THR A 168 7.28 -7.04 -16.25
C THR A 168 6.03 -7.68 -15.65
N SER A 169 5.19 -6.88 -14.98
CA SER A 169 3.94 -7.37 -14.41
C SER A 169 2.91 -6.25 -14.32
N PHE A 170 1.65 -6.66 -14.47
CA PHE A 170 0.48 -5.82 -14.34
C PHE A 170 -0.54 -6.56 -13.47
N ALA A 171 -0.97 -5.92 -12.39
CA ALA A 171 -1.92 -6.46 -11.44
C ALA A 171 -3.13 -5.54 -11.36
N LEU A 172 -4.31 -6.03 -11.72
CA LEU A 172 -5.57 -5.34 -11.48
C LEU A 172 -6.18 -5.80 -10.17
N LYS A 173 -6.58 -4.84 -9.34
CA LYS A 173 -7.39 -5.04 -8.15
C LYS A 173 -8.69 -4.26 -8.31
N SER A 174 -9.79 -4.97 -8.49
CA SER A 174 -11.12 -4.39 -8.57
C SER A 174 -11.80 -4.39 -7.18
N PHE A 175 -12.38 -3.27 -6.81
CA PHE A 175 -13.22 -3.08 -5.65
C PHE A 175 -14.67 -2.98 -6.13
N ASP A 176 -15.31 -4.14 -6.32
CA ASP A 176 -16.74 -4.19 -6.59
C ASP A 176 -17.51 -3.93 -5.29
N PHE A 177 -17.78 -2.65 -5.03
CA PHE A 177 -18.69 -2.22 -3.95
C PHE A 177 -20.17 -2.38 -4.33
N LYS A 178 -20.51 -3.15 -5.38
CA LYS A 178 -21.90 -3.55 -5.60
C LYS A 178 -22.29 -4.52 -4.51
N LYS A 179 -22.99 -3.96 -3.51
CA LYS A 179 -23.73 -4.61 -2.44
C LYS A 179 -22.87 -5.05 -1.23
N LEU A 180 -22.82 -4.22 -0.19
CA LEU A 180 -22.95 -4.70 1.20
C LEU A 180 -24.45 -4.83 1.52
N PRO A 181 -25.05 -5.99 1.22
CA PRO A 181 -26.07 -6.58 2.06
C PRO A 181 -25.59 -7.96 2.46
N GLU A 182 -26.24 -8.46 3.49
CA GLU A 182 -26.05 -9.76 4.08
C GLU A 182 -25.89 -10.85 2.99
N GLU A 183 -24.89 -11.70 3.22
CA GLU A 183 -24.65 -12.99 2.57
C GLU A 183 -23.83 -13.06 1.25
N ILE A 184 -22.49 -13.10 1.33
CA ILE A 184 -21.58 -13.56 0.25
C ILE A 184 -21.51 -15.10 0.15
N ASN A 185 -22.19 -15.73 -0.81
CA ASN A 185 -22.01 -17.15 -1.12
C ASN A 185 -20.67 -17.41 -1.86
N PHE A 186 -19.68 -17.93 -1.14
CA PHE A 186 -18.32 -18.18 -1.62
C PHE A 186 -18.16 -19.32 -2.66
N SER A 187 -19.23 -19.99 -3.08
CA SER A 187 -19.14 -21.10 -4.05
C SER A 187 -18.91 -20.66 -5.50
N LYS A 188 -18.82 -19.34 -5.80
CA LYS A 188 -18.62 -18.80 -7.16
C LYS A 188 -17.42 -17.86 -7.32
N ILE A 189 -16.56 -17.69 -6.30
CA ILE A 189 -15.34 -16.91 -6.44
C ILE A 189 -14.29 -17.76 -7.18
N ASN A 190 -14.27 -17.65 -8.50
CA ASN A 190 -13.12 -18.06 -9.30
C ASN A 190 -11.94 -17.18 -8.89
N LYS A 191 -10.96 -17.75 -8.18
CA LYS A 191 -9.64 -17.14 -7.99
C LYS A 191 -8.98 -16.97 -9.35
N LYS A 192 -9.19 -15.83 -10.00
CA LYS A 192 -8.39 -15.41 -11.16
C LYS A 192 -7.66 -14.12 -10.81
N THR A 193 -6.58 -14.25 -10.04
CA THR A 193 -5.44 -13.37 -10.20
C THR A 193 -4.85 -13.70 -11.57
N ARG A 194 -5.14 -12.91 -12.60
CA ARG A 194 -4.47 -13.06 -13.90
C ARG A 194 -3.18 -12.27 -13.86
N TYR A 195 -2.05 -12.96 -13.72
CA TYR A 195 -0.77 -12.42 -14.16
C TYR A 195 -0.78 -12.46 -15.68
N ILE A 196 -0.83 -11.29 -16.31
CA ILE A 196 -0.60 -11.19 -17.75
C ILE A 196 0.90 -10.98 -17.91
N ASN A 197 1.62 -12.03 -18.32
CA ASN A 197 2.99 -11.88 -18.80
C ASN A 197 2.90 -11.20 -20.16
N LEU A 198 3.47 -10.00 -20.25
CA LEU A 198 3.77 -9.37 -21.53
C LEU A 198 5.16 -9.88 -21.92
N ASN A 199 5.20 -10.81 -22.88
CA ASN A 199 6.42 -11.20 -23.57
C ASN A 199 6.87 -10.09 -24.52
#